data_AF-A0A392NFA7-F1
#
_entry.id   AF-A0A392NFA7-F1
#
_cell.length_a   1.000
_cell.length_b   1.000
_cell.length_c   1.000
_cell.angle_alpha   90.00
_cell.angle_beta   90.00
_cell.angle_gamma   90.00
#
_symmetry.space_group_name_H-M   'P 1'
#
loop_
_entity.id
_entity.type
_entity.pdbx_description
1 polymer ?
#
loop_
_entity_poly.entity_id
_entity_poly.type
_entity_poly.pdbx_seq_one_letter_code
_entity_poly.pdbx_strand_id
1 'polypeptide(L)'
;MRWGDLSDSTNGMKEVLIIMFVEWLLVLFFAYYVDQVLSTGSWKSPLLFLKGFQKNPSSSFRKPSIQRQGSKVFVTTEKPDIHQETEKVEQLLLEPTMNHAIVCDKLRKVYPGRDGNPEKFAVRELSLALPQGECFGM
;
A
#
# COMPACT_ATOMS: atom_id res chain seq x y z
N MET A 1 -38.90 2.44 26.93
CA MET A 1 -38.40 1.22 26.25
C MET A 1 -37.45 0.52 27.22
N ARG A 2 -37.85 -0.61 27.79
CA ARG A 2 -37.01 -1.44 28.65
C ARG A 2 -36.37 -2.53 27.80
N TRP A 3 -35.16 -2.96 28.16
CA TRP A 3 -34.46 -4.03 27.44
C TRP A 3 -35.25 -5.35 27.36
N GLY A 4 -36.16 -5.60 28.32
CA GLY A 4 -37.08 -6.74 28.29
C GLY A 4 -38.08 -6.69 27.14
N ASP A 5 -38.48 -5.49 26.69
CA ASP A 5 -39.45 -5.29 25.60
C ASP A 5 -38.88 -5.73 24.24
N LEU A 6 -37.56 -5.84 24.10
CA LEU A 6 -36.87 -6.32 22.89
C LEU A 6 -36.96 -7.85 22.73
N SER A 7 -37.12 -8.58 23.83
CA SER A 7 -37.26 -10.04 23.83
C SER A 7 -38.71 -10.51 23.71
N ASP A 8 -39.65 -9.57 23.73
CA ASP A 8 -41.07 -9.87 23.64
C ASP A 8 -41.42 -10.36 22.22
N SER A 9 -41.99 -11.56 22.13
CA SER A 9 -42.44 -12.18 20.88
C SER A 9 -43.55 -11.40 20.17
N THR A 10 -44.27 -10.52 20.88
CA THR A 10 -45.33 -9.70 20.29
C THR A 10 -44.79 -8.53 19.46
N ASN A 11 -43.55 -8.07 19.71
CA ASN A 11 -43.01 -6.85 19.15
C ASN A 11 -42.04 -7.04 17.96
N GLY A 12 -41.74 -8.27 17.52
CA GLY A 12 -40.93 -8.54 16.32
C GLY A 12 -39.48 -8.01 16.32
N MET A 13 -39.10 -7.17 17.28
CA MET A 13 -37.80 -6.50 17.37
C MET A 13 -36.64 -7.49 17.47
N LYS A 14 -36.85 -8.62 18.15
CA LYS A 14 -35.87 -9.70 18.24
C LYS A 14 -35.52 -10.27 16.86
N GLU A 15 -36.52 -10.45 16.00
CA GLU A 15 -36.34 -11.00 14.66
C GLU A 15 -35.57 -10.00 13.77
N VAL A 16 -35.91 -8.71 13.82
CA VAL A 16 -35.19 -7.65 13.12
C VAL A 16 -33.72 -7.59 13.55
N LEU A 17 -33.43 -7.68 14.85
CA LEU A 17 -32.06 -7.69 15.36
C LEU A 17 -31.27 -8.91 14.87
N ILE A 18 -31.92 -10.08 14.80
CA ILE A 18 -31.31 -11.30 14.27
C ILE A 18 -31.02 -11.15 12.77
N ILE A 19 -32.01 -10.69 11.99
CA ILE A 19 -31.86 -10.48 10.54
C ILE A 19 -30.74 -9.48 10.27
N MET A 20 -30.73 -8.33 10.96
CA MET A 20 -29.69 -7.32 10.82
C MET A 20 -28.29 -7.87 11.15
N PHE A 21 -28.16 -8.68 12.20
CA PHE A 21 -26.88 -9.29 12.56
C PHE A 21 -26.42 -10.32 11.53
N VAL A 22 -27.32 -11.18 11.06
CA VAL A 22 -27.01 -12.21 10.05
C VAL A 22 -26.67 -11.56 8.71
N GLU A 23 -27.45 -10.57 8.27
CA GLU A 23 -27.21 -9.81 7.05
C GLU A 23 -25.85 -9.11 7.12
N TRP A 24 -25.54 -8.44 8.23
CA TRP A 24 -24.25 -7.80 8.43
C TRP A 24 -23.07 -8.78 8.30
N LEU A 25 -23.18 -9.98 8.88
CA LEU A 25 -22.17 -11.03 8.72
C LEU A 25 -22.04 -11.48 7.26
N LEU A 26 -23.15 -11.72 6.57
CA LEU A 26 -23.14 -12.13 5.15
C LEU A 26 -22.49 -11.09 4.25
N VAL A 27 -22.82 -9.81 4.45
CA VAL A 27 -22.23 -8.68 3.70
C VAL A 27 -20.73 -8.59 3.95
N LEU A 28 -20.28 -8.77 5.20
CA LEU A 28 -18.85 -8.80 5.52
C LEU A 28 -18.12 -9.97 4.86
N PHE A 29 -18.69 -11.18 4.90
CA PHE A 29 -18.10 -12.34 4.21
C PHE A 29 -18.05 -12.14 2.70
N PHE A 30 -19.08 -11.55 2.11
CA PHE A 30 -19.12 -11.25 0.67
C PHE A 30 -18.08 -10.19 0.30
N ALA A 31 -17.99 -9.10 1.05
CA ALA A 31 -17.00 -8.06 0.82
C ALA A 31 -15.57 -8.61 0.95
N TYR A 32 -15.31 -9.45 1.96
CA TYR A 32 -14.04 -10.15 2.12
C TYR A 32 -13.73 -11.07 0.93
N TYR A 33 -14.72 -11.82 0.45
CA TYR A 33 -14.56 -12.69 -0.71
C TYR A 33 -14.22 -11.90 -1.98
N VAL A 34 -14.95 -10.81 -2.24
CA VAL A 34 -14.69 -9.92 -3.39
C VAL A 34 -13.29 -9.32 -3.28
N ASP A 35 -12.89 -8.83 -2.11
CA ASP A 35 -11.55 -8.29 -1.88
C ASP A 35 -10.45 -9.34 -2.09
N GLN A 36 -10.69 -10.58 -1.68
CA GLN A 36 -9.76 -11.69 -1.92
C GLN A 36 -9.64 -12.06 -3.39
N VAL A 37 -10.76 -12.05 -4.14
CA VAL A 37 -10.80 -12.30 -5.59
C VAL A 37 -10.15 -11.17 -6.38
N LEU A 38 -10.34 -9.91 -5.97
CA LEU A 38 -9.77 -8.74 -6.64
C LEU A 38 -8.28 -8.56 -6.32
N SER A 39 -7.87 -8.80 -5.07
CA SER A 39 -6.47 -8.67 -4.64
C SER A 39 -5.59 -9.82 -5.13
N THR A 40 -6.18 -10.98 -5.39
CA THR A 40 -5.46 -12.18 -5.86
C THR A 40 -5.85 -12.43 -7.31
N GLY A 41 -5.20 -11.76 -8.26
CA GLY A 41 -5.37 -11.97 -9.71
C GLY A 41 -4.97 -13.36 -10.23
N SER A 42 -5.17 -14.42 -9.45
CA SER A 42 -4.90 -15.81 -9.78
C SER A 42 -5.79 -16.74 -8.95
N TRP A 43 -6.56 -17.58 -9.64
CA TRP A 43 -7.54 -18.54 -9.11
C TRP A 43 -6.88 -19.71 -8.39
N LYS A 44 -5.96 -19.46 -7.45
CA LYS A 44 -5.21 -20.51 -6.75
C LYS A 44 -5.13 -20.19 -5.25
N SER A 45 -6.04 -20.86 -4.52
CA SER A 45 -6.02 -21.21 -3.09
C SER A 45 -6.56 -20.18 -2.06
N PRO A 46 -7.83 -20.32 -1.62
CA PRO A 46 -8.40 -19.54 -0.52
C PRO A 46 -7.99 -20.05 0.90
N LEU A 47 -7.10 -21.04 0.98
CA LEU A 47 -6.85 -21.80 2.23
C LEU A 47 -5.50 -21.50 2.93
N LEU A 48 -4.74 -20.49 2.50
CA LEU A 48 -3.44 -20.18 3.13
C LEU A 48 -3.54 -19.34 4.42
N PHE A 49 -4.70 -18.77 4.75
CA PHE A 49 -4.86 -17.88 5.92
C PHE A 49 -5.04 -18.62 7.27
N LEU A 50 -5.37 -19.92 7.27
CA LEU A 50 -5.52 -20.68 8.52
C LEU A 50 -4.17 -21.02 9.19
N LYS A 51 -3.04 -20.69 8.58
CA LYS A 51 -1.70 -20.90 9.16
C LYS A 51 -1.28 -19.80 10.15
N GLY A 52 -2.04 -18.69 10.24
CA GLY A 52 -1.73 -17.56 11.12
C GLY A 52 -2.14 -17.71 12.58
N PHE A 53 -2.88 -18.77 12.95
CA PHE A 53 -3.43 -18.94 14.30
C PHE A 53 -2.61 -19.84 15.25
N GLN A 54 -1.43 -20.33 14.82
CA GLN A 54 -0.50 -20.97 15.74
C GLN A 54 0.28 -19.91 16.53
N LYS A 55 -0.25 -19.60 17.72
CA LYS A 55 0.37 -18.80 18.77
C LYS A 55 1.76 -19.33 19.15
N ASN A 56 2.71 -18.41 19.34
CA ASN A 56 3.70 -18.49 20.41
C ASN A 56 3.62 -17.19 21.23
N PRO A 57 3.43 -17.24 22.56
CA PRO A 57 3.38 -16.05 23.40
C PRO A 57 4.71 -15.88 24.15
N SER A 58 5.54 -14.90 23.77
CA SER A 58 6.59 -14.39 24.66
C SER A 58 7.30 -13.16 24.09
N SER A 59 7.24 -12.06 24.86
CA SER A 59 8.22 -10.95 24.97
C SER A 59 8.60 -10.18 23.68
N SER A 60 8.57 -8.85 23.59
CA SER A 60 8.71 -7.82 24.60
C SER A 60 8.14 -6.52 24.04
N PHE A 61 7.48 -5.74 24.90
CA PHE A 61 7.29 -4.31 24.69
C PHE A 61 8.68 -3.67 24.49
N ARG A 62 9.03 -3.28 23.26
CA ARG A 62 10.13 -2.36 23.00
C ARG A 62 9.58 -1.10 22.35
N LYS A 63 9.60 -0.04 23.14
CA LYS A 63 9.26 1.36 22.83
C LYS A 63 9.87 1.78 21.47
N PRO A 64 9.22 2.65 20.68
CA PRO A 64 9.89 3.29 19.56
C PRO A 64 10.84 4.34 20.14
N SER A 65 12.11 3.97 20.32
CA SER A 65 13.16 4.95 20.56
C SER A 65 13.42 5.69 19.25
N ILE A 66 13.01 6.95 19.21
CA ILE A 66 13.47 7.92 18.21
C ILE A 66 14.99 7.99 18.31
N GLN A 67 15.66 7.25 17.43
CA GLN A 67 17.10 7.35 17.23
C GLN A 67 17.32 8.11 15.92
N ARG A 68 17.60 9.41 16.07
CA ARG A 68 18.35 10.18 15.08
C ARG A 68 19.65 9.43 14.81
N GLN A 69 19.68 8.63 13.76
CA GLN A 69 20.92 8.20 13.14
C GLN A 69 20.84 8.63 11.68
N GLY A 70 21.63 9.65 11.36
CA GLY A 70 22.02 9.94 9.99
C GLY A 70 22.77 8.74 9.45
N SER A 71 22.03 7.80 8.88
CA SER A 71 22.58 6.70 8.14
C SER A 71 22.63 7.12 6.68
N LYS A 72 23.85 7.36 6.21
CA LYS A 72 24.20 7.34 4.78
C LYS A 72 23.98 5.91 4.30
N VAL A 73 22.72 5.49 4.18
CA VAL A 73 22.31 4.30 3.44
C VAL A 73 22.46 4.67 1.97
N PHE A 74 23.72 4.70 1.50
CA PHE A 74 24.01 4.48 0.10
C PHE A 74 23.77 2.99 -0.14
N VAL A 75 22.50 2.59 -0.20
CA VAL A 75 22.11 1.37 -0.89
C VAL A 75 21.83 1.81 -2.31
N THR A 76 22.92 2.13 -3.01
CA THR A 76 23.00 1.98 -4.46
C THR A 76 23.37 0.52 -4.69
N THR A 77 22.54 -0.38 -4.18
CA THR A 77 22.44 -1.71 -4.75
C THR A 77 21.42 -1.50 -5.84
N GLU A 78 21.90 -1.27 -7.05
CA GLU A 78 21.10 -1.07 -8.25
C GLU A 78 20.08 -2.20 -8.32
N LYS A 79 18.85 -1.90 -7.91
CA LYS A 79 17.77 -2.87 -8.05
C LYS A 79 17.60 -3.07 -9.55
N PRO A 80 17.50 -4.31 -10.03
CA PRO A 80 17.38 -4.58 -11.45
C PRO A 80 16.20 -3.82 -12.07
N ASP A 81 15.13 -3.62 -11.29
CA ASP A 81 13.94 -2.86 -11.66
C ASP A 81 14.23 -1.38 -12.01
N ILE A 82 15.17 -0.75 -11.28
CA ILE A 82 15.57 0.65 -11.52
C ILE A 82 16.40 0.76 -12.80
N HIS A 83 17.29 -0.21 -13.02
CA HIS A 83 18.13 -0.25 -14.22
C HIS A 83 17.26 -0.41 -15.47
N GLN A 84 16.23 -1.28 -15.42
CA GLN A 84 15.30 -1.47 -16.52
C GLN A 84 14.55 -0.18 -16.88
N GLU A 85 14.03 0.56 -15.89
CA GLU A 85 13.35 1.84 -16.15
C GLU A 85 14.32 2.91 -16.68
N THR A 86 15.56 2.92 -16.20
CA THR A 86 16.58 3.85 -16.69
C THR A 86 16.93 3.57 -18.15
N GLU A 87 17.11 2.31 -18.54
CA GLU A 87 17.34 1.92 -19.93
C GLU A 87 16.18 2.31 -20.84
N LYS A 88 14.93 2.11 -20.40
CA LYS A 88 13.74 2.54 -21.16
C LYS A 88 13.74 4.05 -21.39
N VAL A 89 14.03 4.83 -20.35
CA VAL A 89 14.13 6.30 -20.47
C VAL A 89 15.26 6.67 -21.44
N GLU A 90 16.43 6.05 -21.35
CA GLU A 90 17.55 6.29 -22.25
C GLU A 90 17.20 5.96 -23.71
N GLN A 91 16.49 4.85 -23.97
CA GLN A 91 15.98 4.51 -25.30
C GLN A 91 14.99 5.56 -25.82
N LEU A 92 14.07 6.03 -24.97
CA LEU A 92 13.09 7.06 -25.35
C LEU A 92 13.71 8.43 -25.62
N LEU A 93 14.89 8.72 -25.05
CA LEU A 93 15.64 9.92 -25.37
C LEU A 93 16.34 9.83 -26.74
N LEU A 94 16.78 8.63 -27.13
CA LEU A 94 17.37 8.38 -28.46
C LEU A 94 16.30 8.38 -29.56
N GLU A 95 15.18 7.72 -29.30
CA GLU A 95 14.04 7.61 -30.21
C GLU A 95 12.78 8.18 -29.55
N PRO A 96 12.54 9.49 -29.66
CA PRO A 96 11.37 10.12 -29.05
C PRO A 96 10.08 9.62 -29.70
N THR A 97 9.26 8.94 -28.91
CA THR A 97 7.94 8.44 -29.33
C THR A 97 6.83 9.28 -28.70
N MET A 98 5.73 9.48 -29.44
CA MET A 98 4.54 10.21 -28.95
C MET A 98 3.69 9.39 -27.97
N ASN A 99 4.11 8.16 -27.63
CA ASN A 99 3.36 7.24 -26.77
C ASN A 99 3.54 7.54 -25.27
N HIS A 100 4.49 8.41 -24.92
CA HIS A 100 4.79 8.78 -23.55
C HIS A 100 4.35 10.21 -23.26
N ALA A 101 3.63 10.40 -22.17
CA ALA A 101 3.15 11.71 -21.74
C ALA A 101 4.21 12.46 -20.92
N ILE A 102 4.97 11.73 -20.09
CA ILE A 102 6.01 12.30 -19.23
C ILE A 102 7.25 11.43 -19.34
N VAL A 103 8.40 12.06 -19.62
CA VAL A 103 9.71 11.42 -19.55
C VAL A 103 10.58 12.27 -18.63
N CYS A 104 11.05 11.67 -17.54
CA CYS A 104 12.00 12.25 -16.60
C CYS A 104 13.29 11.45 -16.70
N ASP A 105 14.39 12.13 -17.02
CA ASP A 105 15.72 11.56 -17.02
C ASP A 105 16.53 12.16 -15.87
N LYS A 106 17.05 11.28 -15.00
CA LYS A 106 18.01 11.61 -13.94
C LYS A 106 17.63 12.86 -13.14
N LEU A 107 16.34 12.99 -12.83
CA LEU A 107 15.81 14.16 -12.13
C LEU A 107 16.48 14.28 -10.75
N ARG A 108 17.05 15.46 -10.48
CA ARG A 108 17.73 15.76 -9.21
C ARG A 108 17.20 17.06 -8.62
N LYS A 109 16.79 17.01 -7.35
CA LYS A 109 16.36 18.19 -6.59
C LYS A 109 17.19 18.34 -5.34
N VAL A 110 17.92 19.44 -5.25
CA VAL A 110 18.72 19.80 -4.08
C VAL A 110 18.25 21.15 -3.55
N TYR A 111 18.02 21.23 -2.25
CA TYR A 111 17.81 22.48 -1.53
C TYR A 111 19.17 22.97 -1.01
N PRO A 112 19.56 24.20 -1.34
CA PRO A 112 20.84 24.74 -0.89
C PRO A 112 20.86 24.87 0.64
N GLY A 113 22.03 24.69 1.23
CA GLY A 113 22.26 24.94 2.64
C GLY A 113 22.07 26.42 2.99
N ARG A 114 21.53 26.71 4.18
CA ARG A 114 21.46 28.06 4.76
C ARG A 114 22.00 28.02 6.19
N ASP A 115 22.65 29.11 6.61
CA ASP A 115 23.12 29.33 7.99
C ASP A 115 24.08 28.24 8.50
N GLY A 116 25.04 27.84 7.67
CA GLY A 116 26.03 26.81 8.00
C GLY A 116 25.51 25.37 7.93
N ASN A 117 24.25 25.16 7.54
CA ASN A 117 23.73 23.81 7.28
C ASN A 117 24.17 23.29 5.90
N PRO A 118 24.40 21.97 5.75
CA PRO A 118 24.69 21.36 4.47
C PRO A 118 23.45 21.32 3.56
N GLU A 119 23.70 21.11 2.26
CA GLU A 119 22.65 20.94 1.26
C GLU A 119 21.77 19.71 1.56
N LYS A 120 20.49 19.81 1.21
CA LYS A 120 19.51 18.72 1.38
C LYS A 120 19.07 18.20 0.02
N PHE A 121 19.35 16.93 -0.25
CA PHE A 121 18.88 16.24 -1.44
C PHE A 121 17.43 15.81 -1.22
N ALA A 122 16.50 16.43 -1.96
CA ALA A 122 15.10 16.01 -1.98
C ALA A 122 14.87 14.86 -2.95
N VAL A 123 15.55 14.89 -4.09
CA VAL A 123 15.61 13.79 -5.07
C VAL A 123 17.07 13.64 -5.47
N ARG A 124 17.63 12.44 -5.34
CA ARG A 124 19.01 12.14 -5.74
C ARG A 124 19.11 11.98 -7.25
N GLU A 125 18.36 11.02 -7.77
CA GLU A 125 18.29 10.64 -9.16
C GLU A 125 16.98 9.87 -9.37
N LEU A 126 16.17 10.28 -10.32
CA LEU A 126 14.90 9.64 -10.68
C LEU A 126 14.77 9.64 -12.20
N SER A 127 14.73 8.44 -12.78
CA SER A 127 14.36 8.23 -14.17
C SER A 127 13.00 7.55 -14.22
N LEU A 128 12.07 8.11 -14.99
CA LEU A 128 10.69 7.66 -15.09
C LEU A 128 10.13 7.96 -16.47
N ALA A 129 9.53 6.98 -17.12
CA ALA A 129 8.73 7.16 -18.32
C ALA A 129 7.26 6.79 -18.03
N LEU A 130 6.35 7.73 -18.22
CA LEU A 130 4.91 7.52 -18.05
C LEU A 130 4.24 7.47 -19.43
N PRO A 131 3.67 6.31 -19.84
CA PRO A 131 2.93 6.20 -21.09
C PRO A 131 1.62 6.99 -21.05
N GLN A 132 1.09 7.30 -22.22
CA GLN A 132 -0.15 8.06 -22.35
C GLN A 132 -1.34 7.24 -21.83
N GLY A 133 -2.15 7.85 -20.96
CA GLY A 133 -3.33 7.21 -20.38
C GLY A 133 -3.09 6.46 -19.07
N GLU A 134 -1.84 6.38 -18.60
CA GLU A 134 -1.51 5.83 -17.29
C GLU A 134 -1.37 6.92 -16.22
N CYS A 135 -1.55 6.51 -14.96
CA CYS A 135 -1.41 7.36 -13.79
C CYS A 135 -0.24 6.88 -12.94
N PHE A 136 0.59 7.81 -12.46
CA PHE A 136 1.67 7.53 -11.53
C PHE A 136 1.28 7.94 -10.11
N GLY A 137 1.20 6.97 -9.19
CA GLY A 137 0.97 7.20 -7.76
C GLY A 137 2.30 7.21 -6.99
N MET A 138 2.54 8.28 -6.21
CA MET A 138 3.70 8.44 -5.33
C MET A 138 3.32 8.35 -3.86
#